data_AF-A0A3A6MUY5-F1
#
_entry.id   AF-A0A3A6MUY5-F1
#
_cell.length_a   1.000
_cell.length_b   1.000
_cell.length_c   1.000
_cell.angle_alpha   90.00
_cell.angle_beta   90.00
_cell.angle_gamma   90.00
#
_symmetry.space_group_name_H-M   'P 1'
#
loop_
_entity.id
_entity.type
_entity.pdbx_description
1 polymer ?
#
loop_
_entity_poly.entity_id
_entity_poly.type
_entity_poly.pdbx_seq_one_letter_code
_entity_poly.pdbx_strand_id
1 'polypeptide(L)'
;MMSETKAIFTIGTAARMLDVHPRTLRIYEQDELIRPMRKGKWRYFTMNDVKWVECLRKMIHEHGISIAAIKKLLQYTPCWNIADCPFEKRKECGAFMANGLLPRRLDAIAPQRVMRIHQNVA
;
A
#
# COMPACT_ATOMS: atom_id res chain seq x y z
N MET A 1 -7.14 0.87 -21.28
CA MET A 1 -7.21 1.39 -19.90
C MET A 1 -5.96 0.93 -19.15
N MET A 2 -5.17 1.85 -18.59
CA MET A 2 -3.95 1.50 -17.85
C MET A 2 -4.35 0.81 -16.54
N SER A 3 -3.82 -0.40 -16.28
CA SER A 3 -4.05 -1.11 -15.02
C SER A 3 -3.63 -0.24 -13.83
N GLU A 4 -4.53 0.02 -12.89
CA GLU A 4 -4.36 0.94 -11.75
C GLU A 4 -3.12 0.63 -10.89
N THR A 5 -2.63 -0.61 -10.91
CA THR A 5 -1.43 -1.09 -10.20
C THR A 5 -0.10 -0.80 -10.89
N LYS A 6 -0.12 -0.37 -12.17
CA LYS A 6 1.09 -0.24 -13.01
C LYS A 6 1.50 1.20 -13.28
N ALA A 7 0.59 2.16 -13.07
CA ALA A 7 0.89 3.58 -13.20
C ALA A 7 1.69 4.06 -11.98
N ILE A 8 2.84 4.68 -12.23
CA ILE A 8 3.76 5.17 -11.21
C ILE A 8 3.91 6.68 -11.37
N PHE A 9 3.65 7.41 -10.28
CA PHE A 9 3.67 8.86 -10.19
C PHE A 9 4.85 9.34 -9.35
N THR A 10 5.47 10.45 -9.74
CA THR A 10 6.43 11.14 -8.86
C THR A 10 5.71 11.85 -7.72
N ILE A 11 6.42 12.22 -6.65
CA ILE A 11 5.84 13.00 -5.55
C ILE A 11 5.16 14.30 -6.02
N GLY A 12 5.72 14.98 -7.03
CA GLY A 12 5.13 16.22 -7.57
C GLY A 12 3.83 15.95 -8.32
N THR A 13 3.79 14.88 -9.10
CA THR A 13 2.57 14.46 -9.81
C THR A 13 1.48 14.03 -8.82
N ALA A 14 1.81 13.18 -7.85
CA ALA A 14 0.87 12.74 -6.82
C ALA A 14 0.33 13.91 -5.99
N ALA A 15 1.20 14.85 -5.59
CA ALA A 15 0.82 16.04 -4.85
C ALA A 15 -0.19 16.91 -5.63
N ARG A 16 0.01 17.07 -6.94
CA ARG A 16 -0.92 17.81 -7.80
C ARG A 16 -2.27 17.09 -7.95
N MET A 17 -2.26 15.77 -8.11
CA MET A 17 -3.49 14.97 -8.20
C MET A 17 -4.33 15.07 -6.92
N LEU A 18 -3.67 15.21 -5.78
CA LEU A 18 -4.29 15.30 -4.47
C LEU A 18 -4.60 16.73 -4.04
N ASP A 19 -4.22 17.73 -4.83
CA ASP A 19 -4.24 19.15 -4.44
C ASP A 19 -3.62 19.39 -3.04
N VAL A 20 -2.37 18.96 -2.88
CA VAL A 20 -1.56 19.18 -1.68
C VAL A 20 -0.16 19.66 -2.02
N HIS A 21 0.51 20.26 -1.04
CA HIS A 21 1.93 20.52 -1.14
C HIS A 21 2.74 19.20 -0.99
N PRO A 22 3.84 18.98 -1.76
CA PRO A 22 4.67 17.77 -1.62
C PRO A 22 5.23 17.53 -0.21
N ARG A 23 5.33 18.59 0.61
CA ARG A 23 5.69 18.47 2.04
C ARG A 23 4.67 17.64 2.82
N THR A 24 3.38 17.75 2.52
CA THR A 24 2.32 16.97 3.18
C THR A 24 2.54 15.47 2.98
N LEU A 25 2.83 15.04 1.75
CA LEU A 25 3.16 13.63 1.47
C LEU A 25 4.41 13.16 2.21
N ARG A 26 5.41 14.03 2.40
CA ARG A 26 6.61 13.69 3.20
C ARG A 26 6.29 13.56 4.69
N ILE A 27 5.39 14.39 5.22
CA ILE A 27 4.92 14.29 6.61
C ILE A 27 4.17 12.97 6.79
N TYR A 28 3.23 12.64 5.90
CA TYR A 28 2.51 11.37 5.97
C TYR A 28 3.42 10.15 5.83
N GLU A 29 4.49 10.23 5.02
CA GLU A 29 5.50 9.18 4.95
C GLU A 29 6.29 9.08 6.27
N GLN A 30 6.68 10.22 6.85
CA GLN A 30 7.43 10.28 8.12
C GLN A 30 6.61 9.73 9.29
N ASP A 31 5.30 10.00 9.32
CA ASP A 31 4.37 9.46 10.32
C ASP A 31 3.96 8.01 10.04
N GLU A 32 4.53 7.41 8.99
CA GLU A 32 4.28 6.03 8.53
C GLU A 32 2.84 5.77 8.08
N LEU A 33 2.08 6.82 7.75
CA LEU A 33 0.73 6.68 7.20
C LEU A 33 0.76 6.19 5.74
N ILE A 34 1.83 6.49 5.02
CA ILE A 34 2.05 6.04 3.64
C ILE A 34 3.47 5.50 3.46
N ARG A 35 3.66 4.59 2.50
CA ARG A 35 4.96 3.96 2.21
C ARG A 35 5.21 3.91 0.70
N PRO A 36 5.58 5.03 0.06
CA PRO A 36 5.85 5.05 -1.37
C PRO A 36 7.03 4.15 -1.73
N MET A 37 7.05 3.65 -2.96
CA MET A 37 8.20 2.94 -3.49
C MET A 37 9.38 3.91 -3.63
N ARG A 38 10.58 3.46 -3.20
CA ARG A 38 11.80 4.28 -3.27
C ARG A 38 12.77 3.72 -4.29
N LYS A 39 13.35 4.62 -5.10
CA LYS A 39 14.55 4.35 -5.91
C LYS A 39 15.58 5.43 -5.59
N GLY A 40 16.45 5.15 -4.61
CA GLY A 40 17.35 6.16 -4.03
C GLY A 40 16.57 7.30 -3.36
N LYS A 41 16.80 8.54 -3.82
CA LYS A 41 16.11 9.74 -3.33
C LYS A 41 14.68 9.91 -3.86
N TRP A 42 14.33 9.20 -4.92
CA TRP A 42 13.05 9.34 -5.61
C TRP A 42 11.96 8.53 -4.93
N ARG A 43 10.78 9.14 -4.84
CA ARG A 43 9.55 8.54 -4.30
C ARG A 43 8.55 8.37 -5.42
N TYR A 44 7.97 7.19 -5.45
CA TYR A 44 7.06 6.74 -6.47
C TYR A 44 5.77 6.27 -5.81
N PHE A 45 4.66 6.79 -6.32
CA PHE A 45 3.32 6.54 -5.82
C PHE A 45 2.51 5.83 -6.90
N THR A 46 1.70 4.87 -6.52
CA THR A 46 0.71 4.23 -7.38
C THR A 46 -0.62 4.97 -7.31
N MET A 47 -1.59 4.60 -8.15
CA MET A 47 -2.94 5.14 -8.03
C MET A 47 -3.58 4.74 -6.69
N ASN A 48 -3.27 3.56 -6.17
CA ASN A 48 -3.74 3.12 -4.85
C ASN A 48 -3.18 3.98 -3.72
N ASP A 49 -1.91 4.41 -3.82
CA ASP A 49 -1.34 5.34 -2.84
C ASP A 49 -2.05 6.69 -2.86
N VAL A 50 -2.42 7.19 -4.05
CA VAL A 50 -3.20 8.42 -4.19
C VAL A 50 -4.58 8.28 -3.54
N LYS A 51 -5.34 7.23 -3.89
CA LYS A 51 -6.66 6.94 -3.27
C LYS A 51 -6.55 6.81 -1.75
N TRP A 52 -5.50 6.17 -1.25
CA TRP A 52 -5.25 6.04 0.17
C TRP A 52 -5.00 7.39 0.86
N VAL A 53 -4.18 8.27 0.26
CA VAL A 53 -3.97 9.62 0.81
C VAL A 53 -5.27 10.43 0.81
N GLU A 54 -6.12 10.29 -0.20
CA GLU A 54 -7.44 10.92 -0.20
C GLU A 54 -8.27 10.47 1.01
N CYS A 55 -8.34 9.17 1.28
CA CYS A 55 -9.02 8.64 2.47
C CYS A 55 -8.42 9.17 3.77
N LEU A 56 -7.09 9.20 3.89
CA LEU A 56 -6.40 9.77 5.05
C LEU A 56 -6.80 11.23 5.27
N ARG A 57 -6.85 12.03 4.19
CA ARG A 57 -7.24 13.44 4.28
C ARG A 57 -8.67 13.60 4.75
N LYS A 58 -9.62 12.79 4.25
CA LYS A 58 -11.01 12.81 4.72
C LYS A 58 -11.08 12.50 6.22
N MET A 59 -10.40 11.44 6.67
CA MET A 59 -10.34 11.10 8.11
C MET A 59 -9.76 12.23 8.96
N ILE A 60 -8.69 12.89 8.52
CA ILE A 60 -8.02 13.95 9.27
C ILE A 60 -8.83 15.25 9.28
N HIS A 61 -9.28 15.70 8.11
CA HIS A 61 -9.84 17.05 7.93
C HIS A 61 -11.36 17.10 8.02
N GLU A 62 -12.07 16.08 7.54
CA GLU A 62 -13.54 16.06 7.56
C GLU A 62 -14.05 15.40 8.85
N HIS A 63 -13.44 14.29 9.27
CA HIS A 63 -13.85 13.56 10.47
C HIS A 63 -13.10 13.97 11.75
N GLY A 64 -12.09 14.84 11.65
CA GLY A 64 -11.33 15.33 12.80
C GLY A 64 -10.51 14.24 13.52
N ILE A 65 -10.21 13.11 12.86
CA ILE A 65 -9.47 12.01 13.46
C ILE A 65 -7.98 12.35 13.47
N SER A 66 -7.37 12.32 14.64
CA SER A 66 -5.93 12.59 14.77
C SER A 66 -5.08 11.51 14.09
N ILE A 67 -3.90 11.88 13.62
CA ILE A 67 -2.94 10.93 13.03
C ILE A 67 -2.62 9.78 14.00
N ALA A 68 -2.46 10.09 15.29
CA ALA A 68 -2.22 9.07 16.32
C ALA A 68 -3.40 8.08 16.43
N ALA A 69 -4.63 8.60 16.39
CA ALA A 69 -5.84 7.76 16.41
C ALA A 69 -5.94 6.91 15.14
N ILE A 70 -5.68 7.45 13.95
CA ILE A 70 -5.65 6.68 12.69
C ILE A 70 -4.63 5.55 12.78
N LYS A 71 -3.39 5.83 13.21
CA LYS A 71 -2.36 4.79 13.40
C LYS A 71 -2.84 3.69 14.35
N LYS A 72 -3.53 4.07 15.43
CA LYS A 72 -4.05 3.12 16.42
C LYS A 72 -5.22 2.31 15.87
N LEU A 73 -6.17 2.93 15.16
CA LEU A 73 -7.30 2.25 14.52
C LEU A 73 -6.83 1.24 13.48
N LEU A 74 -5.86 1.62 12.65
CA LEU A 74 -5.27 0.71 11.68
C LEU A 74 -4.58 -0.49 12.35
N GLN A 75 -4.25 -0.42 13.65
CA GLN A 75 -3.75 -1.58 14.40
C GLN A 75 -4.82 -2.60 14.80
N TYR A 76 -6.05 -2.15 15.02
CA TYR A 76 -7.12 -3.02 15.51
C TYR A 76 -8.09 -3.46 14.42
N THR A 77 -8.06 -2.78 13.26
CA THR A 77 -9.02 -3.03 12.18
C THR A 77 -8.32 -3.58 10.93
N PRO A 78 -7.82 -4.83 10.97
CA PRO A 78 -7.23 -5.45 9.81
C PRO A 78 -8.27 -5.70 8.71
N CYS A 79 -7.80 -5.78 7.46
CA CYS A 79 -8.69 -5.91 6.30
C CYS A 79 -9.60 -7.15 6.36
N TRP A 80 -9.19 -8.23 7.04
CA TRP A 80 -10.03 -9.43 7.16
C TRP A 80 -11.22 -9.27 8.12
N ASN A 81 -11.18 -8.29 9.04
CA ASN A 81 -12.32 -7.94 9.87
C ASN A 81 -13.30 -7.02 9.13
N ILE A 82 -12.82 -6.24 8.15
CA ILE A 82 -13.64 -5.29 7.39
C ILE A 82 -14.27 -5.95 6.16
N ALA A 83 -13.48 -6.74 5.44
CA ALA A 83 -13.87 -7.35 4.18
C ALA A 83 -14.39 -8.79 4.34
N ASP A 84 -14.68 -9.22 5.57
CA ASP A 84 -15.13 -10.57 5.91
C ASP A 84 -14.34 -11.67 5.18
N CYS A 85 -13.02 -11.50 5.12
CA CYS A 85 -12.16 -12.37 4.33
C CYS A 85 -12.16 -13.79 4.96
N PRO A 86 -12.41 -14.88 4.24
CA PRO A 86 -12.38 -16.23 4.82
C PRO A 86 -10.96 -16.67 5.21
N PHE A 87 -10.83 -17.53 6.22
CA PHE A 87 -9.53 -17.97 6.75
C PHE A 87 -8.61 -18.57 5.68
N GLU A 88 -9.19 -19.35 4.77
CA GLU A 88 -8.46 -19.96 3.65
C GLU A 88 -7.76 -18.96 2.73
N LYS A 89 -8.33 -17.76 2.58
CA LYS A 89 -7.71 -16.67 1.82
C LYS A 89 -6.76 -15.85 2.69
N ARG A 90 -7.02 -15.73 4.00
CA ARG A 90 -6.16 -15.02 4.95
C ARG A 90 -4.79 -15.68 5.11
N LYS A 91 -4.72 -17.01 5.14
CA LYS A 91 -3.45 -17.75 5.34
C LYS A 91 -2.40 -17.45 4.25
N GLU A 92 -2.85 -17.04 3.06
CA GLU A 92 -2.00 -16.65 1.93
C GLU A 92 -1.77 -15.13 1.84
N CYS A 93 -2.40 -14.35 2.74
CA CYS A 93 -2.34 -12.91 2.71
C CYS A 93 -1.06 -12.39 3.38
N GLY A 94 -0.21 -11.72 2.62
CA GLY A 94 0.98 -11.05 3.16
C GLY A 94 0.69 -10.04 4.26
N ALA A 95 -0.49 -9.38 4.24
CA ALA A 95 -0.91 -8.46 5.30
C ALA A 95 -1.29 -9.19 6.61
N PHE A 96 -1.86 -10.40 6.51
CA PHE A 96 -2.18 -11.27 7.65
C PHE A 96 -0.91 -11.86 8.27
N MET A 97 -0.05 -12.44 7.45
CA MET A 97 1.20 -13.08 7.90
C MET A 97 2.21 -12.07 8.48
N ALA A 98 2.15 -10.80 8.07
CA ALA A 98 3.07 -9.78 8.54
C ALA A 98 2.73 -9.14 9.90
N ASN A 99 1.65 -9.57 10.58
CA ASN A 99 1.16 -9.03 11.86
C ASN A 99 1.14 -7.48 11.91
N GLY A 100 0.82 -6.79 10.79
CA GLY A 100 1.31 -5.41 10.64
C GLY A 100 0.82 -4.58 9.46
N LEU A 101 -0.50 -4.44 9.27
CA LEU A 101 -1.24 -3.15 9.27
C LEU A 101 -0.97 -2.08 8.20
N LEU A 102 -0.01 -2.29 7.31
CA LEU A 102 0.09 -1.60 6.02
C LEU A 102 0.35 -2.70 5.00
N PRO A 103 -0.30 -2.72 3.82
CA PRO A 103 0.01 -3.69 2.79
C PRO A 103 1.51 -3.65 2.52
N ARG A 104 2.28 -4.61 3.06
CA ARG A 104 3.68 -4.79 2.69
C ARG A 104 3.60 -5.22 1.24
N ARG A 105 3.80 -4.24 0.37
CA ARG A 105 3.93 -4.31 -1.09
C ARG A 105 3.12 -5.45 -1.74
N LEU A 106 2.17 -5.08 -2.58
CA LEU A 106 1.87 -5.87 -3.78
C LEU A 106 3.10 -5.84 -4.70
N ASP A 107 4.27 -6.27 -4.20
CA ASP A 107 5.37 -6.63 -5.05
C ASP A 107 4.89 -7.86 -5.79
N ALA A 108 4.86 -7.73 -7.11
CA ALA A 108 4.57 -8.79 -8.03
C ALA A 108 5.20 -10.09 -7.53
N ILE A 109 4.40 -11.15 -7.46
CA ILE A 109 4.92 -12.51 -7.55
C ILE A 109 5.78 -12.51 -8.81
N ALA A 110 7.10 -12.46 -8.64
CA ALA A 110 7.99 -12.75 -9.75
C ALA A 110 7.58 -14.14 -10.25
N PRO A 111 7.28 -14.34 -11.54
CA PRO A 111 6.94 -15.66 -12.02
C PRO A 111 8.10 -16.58 -11.67
N GLN A 112 7.84 -17.54 -10.78
CA GLN A 112 8.80 -18.60 -10.51
C GLN A 112 9.08 -19.26 -11.85
N ARG A 113 10.31 -19.09 -12.35
CA ARG A 113 10.78 -19.78 -13.53
C ARG A 113 10.71 -21.26 -13.18
N VAL A 114 9.64 -21.95 -13.60
CA VAL A 114 9.51 -23.39 -13.46
C VAL A 114 10.72 -23.99 -14.17
N MET A 115 11.67 -24.52 -13.40
CA MET A 115 12.74 -25.33 -13.98
C MET A 115 12.05 -26.54 -14.60
N ARG A 116 12.13 -26.65 -15.93
CA ARG A 116 11.80 -27.89 -16.62
C ARG A 116 12.77 -28.94 -16.11
N ILE A 117 12.30 -29.81 -15.23
CA ILE A 117 12.98 -31.06 -14.91
C ILE A 117 12.88 -31.89 -16.18
N HIS A 118 13.93 -31.87 -17.00
CA HIS A 118 14.12 -32.90 -18.01
C HIS A 118 14.36 -34.21 -17.25
N GLN A 119 13.32 -35.04 -17.19
CA GLN A 119 13.46 -36.44 -16.83
C GLN A 119 14.27 -37.11 -17.94
N ASN A 120 15.58 -37.26 -17.73
CA ASN A 120 16.34 -38.28 -18.41
C ASN A 120 16.22 -39.56 -17.58
N VAL A 121 15.29 -40.41 -18.00
CA VAL A 121 15.26 -41.83 -17.65
C VAL A 121 16.47 -42.47 -18.32
N ALA A 122 17.40 -42.97 -17.51
CA ALA A 122 18.39 -43.97 -17.89
C ALA A 122 18.08 -45.24 -17.09
#